data_AF-A0A292GLB8-F1
#
_entry.id   AF-A0A292GLB8-F1
#
_cell.length_a   1.000
_cell.length_b   1.000
_cell.length_c   1.000
_cell.angle_alpha   90.00
_cell.angle_beta   90.00
_cell.angle_gamma   90.00
#
_symmetry.space_group_name_H-M   'P 1'
#
loop_
_entity.id
_entity.type
_entity.pdbx_description
1 polymer ?
#
loop_
_entity_poly.entity_id
_entity_poly.type
_entity_poly.pdbx_seq_one_letter_code
_entity_poly.pdbx_strand_id
1 'polypeptide(L)'
;MAETPKRKRRTKAQIESDREAKALVEDARAAIIDLSERASALRSKERTFHGLDREFAYAQARMTRAFEESGDVDHPRDVGAIRENLLRGFLEDNGFLPKRYGLSRSSFRAASTTGHSSQEIDIALIDPLDSFSLMRRDSVFEVLPIESVYGVIQVKSRLNAKVLVSALDNIKSFKTLNPVRPRVIVSTGQKLSRRGFGMIFAYATDIEQPEIRRILSDFTNDNPYSVWPNSVTVLNVGTFGIGTDREGLLHNHELESVAEPAIHMAPDQGNGLYTFYSMLMELLRATEVSPPLVERYFNLPLIAGPQSYAFHMGAFAELRECSIHGDYTRKIADDKLSMVGDWCRTAESINWIRATDLAAGRPGDNEEAYARQPGDVRIFNPDDLPLSDILQRPALLNGRAVGALAYDAIDTAGMTIFIPFHYSDTLDIISGCPGCAKAAKKADRR
;
A
#
# COMPACT_ATOMS: atom_id res chain seq x y z
N MET A 1 17.26 23.32 5.47
CA MET A 1 16.10 23.86 4.72
C MET A 1 16.55 24.10 3.29
N ALA A 2 16.25 23.20 2.37
CA ALA A 2 16.56 23.40 0.96
C ALA A 2 15.51 24.35 0.35
N GLU A 3 15.96 25.46 -0.23
CA GLU A 3 15.09 26.42 -0.91
C GLU A 3 14.37 25.75 -2.08
N THR A 4 13.04 25.80 -2.06
CA THR A 4 12.21 25.37 -3.18
C THR A 4 12.57 26.20 -4.42
N PRO A 5 12.87 25.59 -5.59
CA PRO A 5 13.28 26.35 -6.76
C PRO A 5 12.18 27.34 -7.16
N LYS A 6 12.48 28.63 -7.17
CA LYS A 6 11.54 29.68 -7.62
C LYS A 6 11.15 29.43 -9.07
N ARG A 7 9.85 29.23 -9.30
CA ARG A 7 9.21 29.05 -10.61
C ARG A 7 9.71 30.12 -11.60
N LYS A 8 10.56 29.72 -12.56
CA LYS A 8 10.97 30.63 -13.66
C LYS A 8 9.70 31.05 -14.42
N ARG A 9 9.42 32.35 -14.42
CA ARG A 9 8.27 32.93 -15.10
C ARG A 9 8.49 32.77 -16.61
N ARG A 10 7.61 32.06 -17.30
CA ARG A 10 7.67 31.89 -18.76
C ARG A 10 7.58 33.25 -19.46
N THR A 11 8.34 33.42 -20.53
CA THR A 11 8.25 34.64 -21.37
C THR A 11 6.97 34.62 -22.20
N LYS A 12 6.52 35.78 -22.70
CA LYS A 12 5.35 35.85 -23.59
C LYS A 12 5.52 34.97 -24.83
N ALA A 13 6.71 34.97 -25.43
CA ALA A 13 7.04 34.14 -26.59
C ALA A 13 6.96 32.64 -26.29
N GLN A 14 7.37 32.20 -25.09
CA GLN A 14 7.23 30.80 -24.68
C GLN A 14 5.75 30.39 -24.52
N ILE A 15 4.93 31.27 -23.95
CA ILE A 15 3.50 31.00 -23.78
C ILE A 15 2.80 30.90 -25.14
N GLU A 16 3.14 31.77 -26.08
CA GLU A 16 2.59 31.77 -27.43
C GLU A 16 3.01 30.53 -28.22
N SER A 17 4.30 30.18 -28.19
CA SER A 17 4.82 28.96 -28.81
C SER A 17 4.20 27.68 -28.20
N ASP A 18 4.04 27.61 -26.88
CA ASP A 18 3.36 26.49 -26.20
C ASP A 18 1.89 26.37 -26.66
N ARG A 19 1.23 27.51 -26.87
CA ARG A 19 -0.17 27.56 -27.31
C ARG A 19 -0.32 27.07 -28.75
N GLU A 20 0.56 27.50 -29.65
CA GLU A 20 0.60 27.04 -31.04
C GLU A 20 0.87 25.53 -31.13
N ALA A 21 1.85 25.04 -30.35
CA ALA A 21 2.15 23.60 -30.28
C ALA A 21 0.95 22.79 -29.77
N LYS A 22 0.25 23.29 -28.75
CA LYS A 22 -0.98 22.66 -28.23
C LYS A 22 -2.08 22.62 -29.27
N ALA A 23 -2.32 23.73 -29.99
CA ALA A 23 -3.32 23.78 -31.06
C ALA A 23 -3.00 22.77 -32.18
N LEU A 24 -1.74 22.68 -32.60
CA LEU A 24 -1.32 21.72 -33.62
C LEU A 24 -1.56 20.27 -33.21
N VAL A 25 -1.31 19.92 -31.94
CA VAL A 25 -1.57 18.58 -31.40
C VAL A 25 -3.06 18.26 -31.38
N GLU A 26 -3.91 19.21 -31.00
CA GLU A 26 -5.37 19.03 -31.02
C GLU A 26 -5.90 18.88 -32.45
N ASP A 27 -5.42 19.67 -33.40
CA ASP A 27 -5.81 19.57 -34.82
C ASP A 27 -5.39 18.22 -35.41
N ALA A 28 -4.17 17.76 -35.11
CA ALA A 28 -3.69 16.45 -35.53
C ALA A 28 -4.52 15.31 -34.92
N ARG A 29 -4.88 15.41 -33.63
CA ARG A 29 -5.76 14.44 -32.95
C ARG A 29 -7.14 14.39 -33.62
N ALA A 30 -7.75 15.54 -33.90
CA ALA A 30 -9.04 15.62 -34.55
C ALA A 30 -9.01 14.97 -35.95
N ALA A 31 -7.95 15.21 -36.73
CA ALA A 31 -7.78 14.60 -38.04
C ALA A 31 -7.63 13.06 -37.98
N ILE A 32 -6.93 12.53 -36.97
CA ILE A 32 -6.78 11.09 -36.76
C ILE A 32 -8.13 10.45 -36.40
N ILE A 33 -8.90 11.09 -35.52
CA ILE A 33 -10.23 10.61 -35.11
C ILE A 33 -11.16 10.56 -36.31
N ASP A 34 -11.27 11.64 -37.10
CA ASP A 34 -12.10 11.70 -38.30
C ASP A 34 -11.72 10.60 -39.32
N LEU A 35 -10.42 10.38 -39.53
CA LEU A 35 -9.95 9.31 -40.40
C LEU A 35 -10.38 7.93 -39.89
N SER A 36 -10.24 7.68 -38.59
CA SER A 36 -10.65 6.42 -37.95
C SER A 36 -12.16 6.18 -38.04
N GLU A 37 -12.97 7.22 -37.83
CA GLU A 37 -14.43 7.15 -37.95
C GLU A 37 -14.87 6.83 -39.37
N ARG A 38 -14.29 7.53 -40.37
CA ARG A 38 -14.56 7.26 -41.79
C ARG A 38 -14.14 5.85 -42.18
N ALA A 39 -12.97 5.39 -41.73
CA ALA A 39 -12.51 4.02 -41.97
C ALA A 39 -13.46 2.98 -41.34
N SER A 40 -13.91 3.23 -40.11
CA SER A 40 -14.86 2.36 -39.40
C SER A 40 -16.23 2.30 -40.09
N ALA A 41 -16.72 3.43 -40.61
CA ALA A 41 -17.97 3.51 -41.35
C ALA A 41 -17.91 2.73 -42.67
N LEU A 42 -16.78 2.81 -43.39
CA LEU A 42 -16.56 2.02 -44.61
C LEU A 42 -16.49 0.52 -44.30
N ARG A 43 -15.69 0.13 -43.30
CA ARG A 43 -15.56 -1.28 -42.90
C ARG A 43 -16.91 -1.87 -42.48
N SER A 44 -17.74 -1.10 -41.76
CA SER A 44 -19.05 -1.56 -41.27
C SER A 44 -20.06 -1.90 -42.37
N LYS A 45 -19.82 -1.44 -43.62
CA LYS A 45 -20.61 -1.84 -44.78
C LYS A 45 -20.23 -3.23 -45.32
N GLU A 46 -19.01 -3.69 -45.05
CA GLU A 46 -18.47 -4.95 -45.61
C GLU A 46 -18.65 -6.14 -44.67
N ARG A 47 -18.55 -5.93 -43.35
CA ARG A 47 -18.66 -6.99 -42.34
C ARG A 47 -19.13 -6.40 -41.01
N THR A 48 -19.59 -7.24 -40.09
CA THR A 48 -20.17 -6.78 -38.81
C THR A 48 -19.11 -6.53 -37.73
N PHE A 49 -18.00 -7.28 -37.76
CA PHE A 49 -16.90 -7.20 -36.79
C PHE A 49 -15.56 -6.88 -37.48
N HIS A 50 -14.82 -5.93 -36.91
CA HIS A 50 -13.53 -5.43 -37.46
C HIS A 50 -12.39 -5.42 -36.45
N GLY A 51 -12.56 -6.10 -35.31
CA GLY A 51 -11.68 -5.96 -34.17
C GLY A 51 -12.18 -4.92 -33.17
N LEU A 52 -11.33 -4.61 -32.21
CA LEU A 52 -11.69 -3.86 -31.01
C LEU A 52 -11.70 -2.34 -31.18
N ASP A 53 -11.08 -1.82 -32.24
CA ASP A 53 -10.91 -0.38 -32.49
C ASP A 53 -12.25 0.38 -32.39
N ARG A 54 -13.26 -0.04 -33.18
CA ARG A 54 -14.60 0.55 -33.15
C ARG A 54 -15.30 0.40 -31.79
N GLU A 55 -15.20 -0.79 -31.18
CA GLU A 55 -15.89 -1.07 -29.92
C GLU A 55 -15.34 -0.23 -28.78
N PHE A 56 -14.02 0.00 -28.76
CA PHE A 56 -13.36 0.87 -27.79
C PHE A 56 -13.61 2.35 -28.07
N ALA A 57 -13.65 2.78 -29.33
CA ALA A 57 -14.06 4.14 -29.68
C ALA A 57 -15.49 4.43 -29.17
N TYR A 58 -16.43 3.50 -29.38
CA TYR A 58 -17.78 3.62 -28.84
C TYR A 58 -17.82 3.60 -27.32
N ALA A 59 -17.04 2.73 -26.67
CA ALA A 59 -16.97 2.71 -25.20
C ALA A 59 -16.41 4.03 -24.65
N GLN A 60 -15.34 4.57 -25.23
CA GLN A 60 -14.74 5.85 -24.82
C GLN A 60 -15.71 7.02 -25.01
N ALA A 61 -16.44 7.07 -26.13
CA ALA A 61 -17.47 8.08 -26.37
C ALA A 61 -18.61 7.99 -25.34
N ARG A 62 -19.09 6.77 -25.05
CA ARG A 62 -20.11 6.54 -24.00
C ARG A 62 -19.62 6.95 -22.62
N MET A 63 -18.39 6.59 -22.26
CA MET A 63 -17.80 6.94 -20.96
C MET A 63 -17.59 8.45 -20.83
N THR A 64 -17.17 9.14 -21.90
CA THR A 64 -17.00 10.60 -21.91
C THR A 64 -18.34 11.28 -21.70
N ARG A 65 -19.38 10.86 -22.44
CA ARG A 65 -20.73 11.39 -22.30
C ARG A 65 -21.30 11.15 -20.89
N ALA A 66 -21.20 9.93 -20.37
CA ALA A 66 -21.68 9.60 -19.03
C ALA A 66 -20.93 10.38 -17.94
N PHE A 67 -19.64 10.66 -18.15
CA PHE A 67 -18.86 11.52 -17.27
C PHE A 67 -19.38 12.97 -17.27
N GLU A 68 -19.72 13.52 -18.45
CA GLU A 68 -20.33 14.85 -18.57
C GLU A 68 -21.70 14.90 -17.88
N GLU A 69 -22.58 13.94 -18.17
CA GLU A 69 -23.93 13.82 -17.57
C GLU A 69 -23.86 13.63 -16.05
N SER A 70 -22.84 12.93 -15.52
CA SER A 70 -22.65 12.80 -14.07
C SER A 70 -22.36 14.13 -13.36
N GLY A 71 -22.01 15.19 -14.09
CA GLY A 71 -21.84 16.53 -13.55
C GLY A 71 -23.15 17.16 -13.06
N ASP A 72 -24.30 16.68 -13.53
CA ASP A 72 -25.63 17.20 -13.19
C ASP A 72 -26.18 16.63 -11.86
N VAL A 73 -25.44 15.72 -11.20
CA VAL A 73 -25.82 15.12 -9.92
C VAL A 73 -25.39 16.01 -8.75
N ASP A 74 -26.33 16.35 -7.88
CA ASP A 74 -26.16 17.36 -6.82
C ASP A 74 -25.14 16.98 -5.72
N HIS A 75 -24.98 15.69 -5.42
CA HIS A 75 -24.16 15.25 -4.28
C HIS A 75 -22.76 14.75 -4.72
N PRO A 76 -21.65 15.40 -4.31
CA PRO A 76 -20.30 15.09 -4.81
C PRO A 76 -19.83 13.64 -4.57
N ARG A 77 -20.30 12.99 -3.49
CA ARG A 77 -19.96 11.59 -3.21
C ARG A 77 -20.60 10.65 -4.23
N ASP A 78 -21.82 10.98 -4.66
CA ASP A 78 -22.60 10.17 -5.58
C ASP A 78 -22.01 10.29 -6.99
N VAL A 79 -21.53 11.49 -7.34
CA VAL A 79 -20.74 11.74 -8.56
C VAL A 79 -19.47 10.88 -8.60
N GLY A 80 -18.74 10.79 -7.48
CA GLY A 80 -17.55 9.94 -7.36
C GLY A 80 -17.88 8.47 -7.60
N ALA A 81 -18.87 7.94 -6.86
CA ALA A 81 -19.31 6.56 -6.97
C ALA A 81 -19.82 6.21 -8.39
N ILE A 82 -20.57 7.11 -9.03
CA ILE A 82 -21.02 6.94 -10.43
C ILE A 82 -19.80 6.77 -11.35
N ARG A 83 -18.80 7.65 -11.23
CA ARG A 83 -17.61 7.62 -12.10
C ARG A 83 -16.74 6.40 -11.86
N GLU A 84 -16.62 5.93 -10.62
CA GLU A 84 -15.98 4.65 -10.32
C GLU A 84 -16.73 3.48 -10.97
N ASN A 85 -18.06 3.49 -10.89
CA ASN A 85 -18.91 2.47 -11.49
C ASN A 85 -18.90 2.49 -13.02
N LEU A 86 -18.69 3.65 -13.65
CA LEU A 86 -18.51 3.74 -15.11
C LEU A 86 -17.29 2.93 -15.56
N LEU A 87 -16.16 3.02 -14.84
CA LEU A 87 -14.97 2.24 -15.17
C LEU A 87 -15.15 0.75 -14.82
N ARG A 88 -15.77 0.41 -13.68
CA ARG A 88 -16.10 -0.99 -13.36
C ARG A 88 -17.00 -1.62 -14.44
N GLY A 89 -18.09 -0.95 -14.79
CA GLY A 89 -19.03 -1.43 -15.81
C GLY A 89 -18.39 -1.53 -17.20
N PHE A 90 -17.46 -0.63 -17.54
CA PHE A 90 -16.65 -0.80 -18.75
C PHE A 90 -15.89 -2.14 -18.75
N LEU A 91 -15.20 -2.46 -17.65
CA LEU A 91 -14.37 -3.66 -17.52
C LEU A 91 -15.21 -4.95 -17.41
N GLU A 92 -16.27 -4.96 -16.61
CA GLU A 92 -17.10 -6.15 -16.34
C GLU A 92 -18.22 -6.34 -17.36
N ASP A 93 -19.05 -5.32 -17.62
CA ASP A 93 -20.30 -5.49 -18.37
C ASP A 93 -20.07 -5.73 -19.87
N ASN A 94 -18.96 -5.22 -20.42
CA ASN A 94 -18.63 -5.38 -21.84
C ASN A 94 -17.89 -6.70 -22.13
N GLY A 95 -17.62 -7.52 -21.11
CA GLY A 95 -16.90 -8.79 -21.26
C GLY A 95 -15.42 -8.64 -21.66
N PHE A 96 -14.85 -7.44 -21.50
CA PHE A 96 -13.45 -7.18 -21.82
C PHE A 96 -12.49 -7.72 -20.75
N LEU A 97 -12.92 -7.79 -19.48
CA LEU A 97 -12.14 -8.44 -18.45
C LEU A 97 -12.28 -9.97 -18.56
N PRO A 98 -11.17 -10.73 -18.79
CA PRO A 98 -11.24 -12.18 -18.77
C PRO A 98 -11.74 -12.72 -17.43
N LYS A 99 -12.64 -13.71 -17.45
CA LYS A 99 -13.29 -14.28 -16.24
C LYS A 99 -12.34 -14.85 -15.17
N ARG A 100 -11.07 -15.05 -15.49
CA ARG A 100 -10.04 -15.44 -14.51
C ARG A 100 -9.62 -14.29 -13.58
N TYR A 101 -10.05 -13.07 -13.89
CA TYR A 101 -9.85 -11.89 -13.07
C TYR A 101 -11.22 -11.38 -12.60
N GLY A 102 -11.27 -10.86 -11.39
CA GLY A 102 -12.45 -10.18 -10.83
C GLY A 102 -12.13 -8.74 -10.46
N LEU A 103 -13.18 -7.94 -10.24
CA LEU A 103 -13.06 -6.62 -9.63
C LEU A 103 -13.56 -6.63 -8.17
N SER A 104 -13.06 -5.70 -7.35
CA SER A 104 -13.73 -5.36 -6.10
C SER A 104 -15.12 -4.79 -6.38
N ARG A 105 -16.11 -5.19 -5.58
CA ARG A 105 -17.50 -4.76 -5.75
C ARG A 105 -17.73 -3.31 -5.34
N SER A 106 -16.92 -2.85 -4.41
CA SER A 106 -16.93 -1.50 -3.86
C SER A 106 -15.51 -0.95 -3.77
N SER A 107 -15.37 0.25 -3.20
CA SER A 107 -14.07 0.67 -2.70
C SER A 107 -13.58 -0.32 -1.65
N PHE A 108 -12.26 -0.44 -1.55
CA PHE A 108 -11.65 -1.49 -0.75
C PHE A 108 -10.37 -1.03 -0.05
N ARG A 109 -9.94 -1.81 0.96
CA ARG A 109 -8.57 -1.79 1.47
C ARG A 109 -7.94 -3.15 1.31
N ALA A 110 -6.68 -3.17 0.90
CA ALA A 110 -5.86 -4.35 1.05
C ALA A 110 -5.31 -4.41 2.48
N ALA A 111 -5.30 -5.59 3.09
CA ALA A 111 -4.62 -5.85 4.35
C ALA A 111 -3.53 -6.90 4.15
N SER A 112 -2.46 -6.79 4.92
CA SER A 112 -1.39 -7.79 4.98
C SER A 112 -1.40 -8.51 6.34
N THR A 113 -0.76 -9.67 6.41
CA THR A 113 -0.59 -10.42 7.66
C THR A 113 0.29 -9.70 8.69
N THR A 114 0.89 -8.56 8.33
CA THR A 114 1.67 -7.71 9.25
C THR A 114 0.80 -6.69 10.00
N GLY A 115 -0.52 -6.74 9.83
CA GLY A 115 -1.46 -5.77 10.43
C GLY A 115 -1.58 -4.46 9.66
N HIS A 116 -0.64 -4.16 8.76
CA HIS A 116 -0.73 -2.99 7.87
C HIS A 116 -1.85 -3.15 6.84
N SER A 117 -2.51 -2.05 6.53
CA SER A 117 -3.52 -1.95 5.47
C SER A 117 -3.28 -0.73 4.59
N SER A 118 -3.76 -0.80 3.35
CA SER A 118 -3.72 0.32 2.41
C SER A 118 -4.71 1.42 2.83
N GLN A 119 -4.58 2.59 2.23
CA GLN A 119 -5.69 3.53 2.17
C GLN A 119 -6.85 2.93 1.36
N GLU A 120 -8.01 3.57 1.43
CA GLU A 120 -9.15 3.19 0.60
C GLU A 120 -8.85 3.48 -0.87
N ILE A 121 -9.04 2.48 -1.72
CA ILE A 121 -8.80 2.54 -3.15
C ILE A 121 -10.06 2.09 -3.87
N ASP A 122 -10.30 2.66 -5.04
CA ASP A 122 -11.58 2.52 -5.72
C ASP A 122 -11.75 1.11 -6.30
N ILE A 123 -10.80 0.60 -7.07
CA ILE A 123 -10.95 -0.69 -7.76
C ILE A 123 -9.76 -1.61 -7.46
N ALA A 124 -10.03 -2.80 -6.93
CA ALA A 124 -9.08 -3.92 -6.87
C ALA A 124 -9.25 -4.83 -8.09
N LEU A 125 -8.14 -5.36 -8.60
CA LEU A 125 -8.12 -6.48 -9.53
C LEU A 125 -7.74 -7.73 -8.76
N ILE A 126 -8.59 -8.74 -8.73
CA ILE A 126 -8.48 -9.86 -7.80
C ILE A 126 -8.53 -11.21 -8.51
N ASP A 127 -8.07 -12.25 -7.81
CA ASP A 127 -8.35 -13.64 -8.15
C ASP A 127 -9.75 -14.02 -7.66
N PRO A 128 -10.76 -14.13 -8.54
CA PRO A 128 -12.13 -14.40 -8.10
C PRO A 128 -12.31 -15.80 -7.52
N LEU A 129 -11.36 -16.72 -7.70
CA LEU A 129 -11.46 -18.10 -7.21
C LEU A 129 -10.93 -18.25 -5.78
N ASP A 130 -9.86 -17.53 -5.44
CA ASP A 130 -9.18 -17.65 -4.14
C ASP A 130 -9.37 -16.41 -3.23
N SER A 131 -9.96 -15.32 -3.72
CA SER A 131 -10.25 -14.15 -2.88
C SER A 131 -11.41 -14.40 -1.91
N PHE A 132 -11.20 -14.02 -0.64
CA PHE A 132 -12.24 -13.90 0.36
C PHE A 132 -12.17 -12.54 1.06
N SER A 133 -13.28 -12.11 1.68
CA SER A 133 -13.34 -10.83 2.40
C SER A 133 -12.93 -11.00 3.86
N LEU A 134 -11.97 -10.20 4.32
CA LEU A 134 -11.54 -10.12 5.72
C LEU A 134 -12.54 -9.33 6.56
N MET A 135 -13.17 -8.32 5.95
CA MET A 135 -14.22 -7.53 6.56
C MET A 135 -15.13 -6.98 5.46
N ARG A 136 -16.44 -7.08 5.63
CA ARG A 136 -17.43 -6.49 4.73
C ARG A 136 -18.44 -5.66 5.53
N ARG A 137 -18.66 -4.41 5.14
CA ARG A 137 -19.67 -3.54 5.74
C ARG A 137 -20.68 -3.10 4.69
N ASP A 138 -21.91 -3.62 4.80
CA ASP A 138 -23.10 -3.26 4.02
C ASP A 138 -22.89 -3.08 2.51
N SER A 139 -21.95 -3.83 1.92
CA SER A 139 -21.57 -3.75 0.50
C SER A 139 -21.02 -2.39 0.03
N VAL A 140 -20.71 -1.48 0.96
CA VAL A 140 -20.09 -0.17 0.65
C VAL A 140 -18.57 -0.24 0.73
N PHE A 141 -18.06 -1.15 1.55
CA PHE A 141 -16.65 -1.24 1.86
C PHE A 141 -16.24 -2.68 2.14
N GLU A 142 -15.10 -3.08 1.59
CA GLU A 142 -14.50 -4.39 1.81
C GLU A 142 -13.00 -4.32 2.12
N VAL A 143 -12.54 -5.24 2.96
CA VAL A 143 -11.12 -5.48 3.21
C VAL A 143 -10.75 -6.82 2.62
N LEU A 144 -9.72 -6.83 1.77
CA LEU A 144 -9.25 -8.01 1.05
C LEU A 144 -7.81 -8.35 1.46
N PRO A 145 -7.45 -9.65 1.50
CA PRO A 145 -6.06 -10.04 1.73
C PRO A 145 -5.22 -9.70 0.50
N ILE A 146 -4.07 -9.05 0.74
CA ILE A 146 -3.17 -8.55 -0.31
C ILE A 146 -2.68 -9.66 -1.25
N GLU A 147 -2.58 -10.91 -0.78
CA GLU A 147 -2.09 -12.05 -1.56
C GLU A 147 -2.96 -12.35 -2.80
N SER A 148 -4.25 -12.04 -2.72
CA SER A 148 -5.24 -12.31 -3.77
C SER A 148 -5.46 -11.14 -4.74
N VAL A 149 -4.71 -10.04 -4.58
CA VAL A 149 -4.87 -8.81 -5.36
C VAL A 149 -3.74 -8.70 -6.39
N TYR A 150 -4.09 -8.74 -7.69
CA TYR A 150 -3.16 -8.50 -8.79
C TYR A 150 -2.69 -7.06 -8.85
N GLY A 151 -3.57 -6.11 -8.56
CA GLY A 151 -3.27 -4.70 -8.64
C GLY A 151 -4.48 -3.84 -8.36
N VAL A 152 -4.29 -2.53 -8.49
CA VAL A 152 -5.32 -1.55 -8.15
C VAL A 152 -5.44 -0.44 -9.18
N ILE A 153 -6.63 0.15 -9.28
CA ILE A 153 -6.88 1.36 -10.05
C ILE A 153 -7.47 2.42 -9.11
N GLN A 154 -6.80 3.57 -9.02
CA GLN A 154 -7.36 4.76 -8.42
C GLN A 154 -8.02 5.62 -9.51
N VAL A 155 -9.33 5.77 -9.43
CA VAL A 155 -10.16 6.58 -10.33
C VAL A 155 -10.26 8.01 -9.79
N LYS A 156 -10.07 9.00 -10.66
CA LYS A 156 -10.30 10.41 -10.35
C LYS A 156 -11.16 11.07 -11.42
N SER A 157 -12.04 11.95 -10.99
CA SER A 157 -12.86 12.73 -11.92
C SER A 157 -12.00 13.69 -12.76
N ARG A 158 -11.25 14.55 -12.07
CA ARG A 158 -10.37 15.56 -12.66
C ARG A 158 -9.06 15.59 -11.90
N LEU A 159 -7.93 15.51 -12.60
CA LEU A 159 -6.63 15.69 -11.98
C LEU A 159 -6.33 17.16 -11.78
N ASN A 160 -5.97 17.52 -10.55
CA ASN A 160 -5.21 18.72 -10.24
C ASN A 160 -4.00 18.30 -9.39
N ALA A 161 -3.12 19.25 -9.05
CA ALA A 161 -1.87 18.93 -8.36
C ALA A 161 -2.10 18.16 -7.03
N LYS A 162 -3.06 18.60 -6.22
CA LYS A 162 -3.38 17.94 -4.94
C LYS A 162 -4.00 16.55 -5.14
N VAL A 163 -4.90 16.43 -6.12
CA VAL A 163 -5.57 15.17 -6.43
C VAL A 163 -4.59 14.13 -6.97
N LEU A 164 -3.64 14.53 -7.82
CA LEU A 164 -2.61 13.64 -8.34
C LEU A 164 -1.69 13.15 -7.22
N VAL A 165 -1.21 14.03 -6.35
CA VAL A 165 -0.40 13.64 -5.17
C VAL A 165 -1.17 12.66 -4.29
N SER A 166 -2.44 12.96 -3.96
CA SER A 166 -3.28 12.05 -3.18
C SER A 166 -3.49 10.69 -3.87
N ALA A 167 -3.66 10.66 -5.20
CA ALA A 167 -3.78 9.40 -5.93
C ALA A 167 -2.49 8.59 -5.88
N LEU A 168 -1.32 9.24 -5.98
CA LEU A 168 -0.02 8.60 -5.85
C LEU A 168 0.20 8.05 -4.43
N ASP A 169 -0.21 8.77 -3.39
CA ASP A 169 -0.16 8.31 -2.00
C ASP A 169 -1.04 7.08 -1.77
N ASN A 170 -2.22 7.02 -2.41
CA ASN A 170 -3.09 5.85 -2.37
C ASN A 170 -2.39 4.63 -3.00
N ILE A 171 -1.81 4.79 -4.20
CA ILE A 171 -1.04 3.73 -4.86
C ILE A 171 0.15 3.30 -3.99
N LYS A 172 0.89 4.24 -3.41
CA LYS A 172 1.99 3.97 -2.49
C LYS A 172 1.56 3.15 -1.29
N SER A 173 0.42 3.48 -0.69
CA SER A 173 -0.10 2.76 0.48
C SER A 173 -0.38 1.29 0.18
N PHE A 174 -0.85 0.97 -1.03
CA PHE A 174 -1.05 -0.40 -1.50
C PHE A 174 0.28 -1.09 -1.81
N LYS A 175 1.15 -0.46 -2.60
CA LYS A 175 2.41 -1.09 -3.06
C LYS A 175 3.44 -1.28 -1.95
N THR A 176 3.30 -0.56 -0.83
CA THR A 176 4.08 -0.77 0.41
C THR A 176 3.74 -2.10 1.09
N LEU A 177 2.53 -2.64 0.89
CA LEU A 177 2.14 -3.92 1.49
C LEU A 177 2.95 -5.07 0.87
N ASN A 178 3.47 -5.93 1.73
CA ASN A 178 4.22 -7.12 1.32
C ASN A 178 3.32 -8.36 1.47
N PRO A 179 2.88 -9.00 0.37
CA PRO A 179 2.12 -10.23 0.44
C PRO A 179 2.98 -11.38 0.94
N VAL A 180 2.46 -12.19 1.86
CA VAL A 180 3.18 -13.39 2.28
C VAL A 180 2.82 -14.53 1.35
N ARG A 181 3.81 -14.97 0.57
CA ARG A 181 3.61 -15.99 -0.46
C ARG A 181 4.39 -17.25 -0.11
N PRO A 182 3.79 -18.45 -0.20
CA PRO A 182 4.56 -19.69 -0.17
C PRO A 182 5.57 -19.68 -1.34
N ARG A 183 6.80 -20.16 -1.09
CA ARG A 183 7.81 -20.28 -2.16
C ARG A 183 7.41 -21.41 -3.09
N VAL A 184 6.60 -21.11 -4.09
CA VAL A 184 6.42 -21.99 -5.25
C VAL A 184 7.39 -21.50 -6.33
N ILE A 185 8.36 -22.34 -6.68
CA ILE A 185 9.24 -22.09 -7.83
C ILE A 185 8.52 -22.66 -9.04
N VAL A 186 7.81 -21.81 -9.77
CA VAL A 186 7.29 -22.18 -11.10
C VAL A 186 8.29 -21.66 -12.13
N SER A 187 8.89 -22.56 -12.90
CA SER A 187 9.70 -22.18 -14.05
C SER A 187 8.77 -21.82 -15.20
N THR A 188 8.22 -20.61 -15.17
CA THR A 188 7.67 -19.97 -16.35
C THR A 188 8.80 -19.19 -17.03
N GLY A 189 8.94 -19.29 -18.35
CA GLY A 189 9.93 -18.50 -19.10
C GLY A 189 9.67 -16.99 -19.10
N GLN A 190 8.65 -16.51 -18.38
CA GLN A 190 8.29 -15.10 -18.22
C GLN A 190 8.64 -14.62 -16.83
N LYS A 191 9.30 -13.46 -16.73
CA LYS A 191 9.60 -12.80 -15.47
C LYS A 191 8.31 -12.19 -14.91
N LEU A 192 7.64 -12.92 -14.02
CA LEU A 192 6.42 -12.43 -13.37
C LEU A 192 6.74 -11.49 -12.21
N SER A 193 5.91 -10.48 -12.01
CA SER A 193 5.96 -9.60 -10.85
C SER A 193 5.26 -10.25 -9.66
N ARG A 194 5.96 -10.27 -8.52
CA ARG A 194 5.43 -10.78 -7.25
C ARG A 194 4.72 -9.71 -6.43
N ARG A 195 4.70 -8.48 -6.93
CA ARG A 195 4.08 -7.30 -6.29
C ARG A 195 2.90 -6.84 -7.13
N GLY A 196 1.86 -6.36 -6.45
CA GLY A 196 0.71 -5.78 -7.13
C GLY A 196 1.10 -4.55 -7.96
N PHE A 197 0.43 -4.34 -9.10
CA PHE A 197 0.57 -3.11 -9.87
C PHE A 197 -0.40 -2.03 -9.36
N GLY A 198 -0.13 -0.77 -9.68
CA GLY A 198 -1.01 0.35 -9.35
C GLY A 198 -1.16 1.31 -10.53
N MET A 199 -2.40 1.57 -10.94
CA MET A 199 -2.72 2.47 -12.04
C MET A 199 -3.58 3.63 -11.52
N ILE A 200 -3.41 4.80 -12.11
CA ILE A 200 -4.31 5.95 -11.89
C ILE A 200 -5.07 6.18 -13.19
N PHE A 201 -6.39 6.25 -13.10
CA PHE A 201 -7.26 6.59 -14.22
C PHE A 201 -8.02 7.88 -13.92
N ALA A 202 -8.03 8.82 -14.86
CA ALA A 202 -8.84 10.01 -14.75
C ALA A 202 -9.59 10.35 -16.03
N TYR A 203 -10.77 10.95 -15.87
CA TYR A 203 -11.58 11.39 -17.01
C TYR A 203 -11.06 12.69 -17.62
N ALA A 204 -10.59 13.62 -16.80
CA ALA A 204 -10.07 14.91 -17.25
C ALA A 204 -8.95 15.45 -16.32
N THR A 205 -8.38 16.60 -16.67
CA THR A 205 -7.34 17.30 -15.91
C THR A 205 -7.55 18.82 -15.94
N ASP A 206 -7.22 19.48 -14.83
CA ASP A 206 -7.15 20.94 -14.67
C ASP A 206 -5.71 21.46 -14.75
N ILE A 207 -4.73 20.57 -14.81
CA ILE A 207 -3.32 20.88 -14.92
C ILE A 207 -2.76 20.42 -16.27
N GLU A 208 -1.84 21.21 -16.80
CA GLU A 208 -1.18 20.94 -18.08
C GLU A 208 -0.15 19.81 -17.94
N GLN A 209 0.18 19.18 -19.08
CA GLN A 209 1.11 18.05 -19.17
C GLN A 209 2.45 18.26 -18.44
N PRO A 210 3.12 19.44 -18.51
CA PRO A 210 4.39 19.64 -17.80
C PRO A 210 4.26 19.56 -16.27
N GLU A 211 3.10 19.93 -15.72
CA GLU A 211 2.87 19.88 -14.27
C GLU A 211 2.64 18.43 -13.81
N ILE A 212 1.93 17.62 -14.60
CA ILE A 212 1.79 16.17 -14.35
C ILE A 212 3.17 15.50 -14.32
N ARG A 213 4.01 15.78 -15.34
CA ARG A 213 5.38 15.26 -15.42
C ARG A 213 6.23 15.67 -14.22
N ARG A 214 6.12 16.93 -13.79
CA ARG A 214 6.84 17.44 -12.61
C ARG A 214 6.43 16.70 -11.34
N ILE A 215 5.12 16.55 -11.09
CA ILE A 215 4.62 15.86 -9.90
C ILE A 215 5.05 14.39 -9.89
N LEU A 216 5.00 13.71 -11.05
CA LEU A 216 5.49 12.33 -11.16
C LEU A 216 6.99 12.24 -10.90
N SER A 217 7.79 13.18 -11.45
CA SER A 217 9.23 13.22 -11.21
C SER A 217 9.58 13.48 -9.74
N ASP A 218 8.90 14.42 -9.08
CA ASP A 218 9.06 14.69 -7.66
C ASP A 218 8.75 13.41 -6.86
N PHE A 219 7.62 12.75 -7.18
CA PHE A 219 7.23 11.51 -6.52
C PHE A 219 8.25 10.38 -6.72
N THR A 220 8.81 10.20 -7.92
CA THR A 220 9.82 9.17 -8.17
C THR A 220 11.14 9.45 -7.46
N ASN A 221 11.48 10.73 -7.24
CA ASN A 221 12.68 11.10 -6.51
C ASN A 221 12.53 10.89 -4.99
N ASP A 222 11.32 11.12 -4.46
CA ASP A 222 11.03 11.02 -3.03
C ASP A 222 10.71 9.60 -2.57
N ASN A 223 10.56 8.64 -3.49
CA ASN A 223 10.08 7.29 -3.18
C ASN A 223 10.85 6.19 -3.92
N PRO A 224 11.04 5.02 -3.32
CA PRO A 224 11.66 3.88 -3.99
C PRO A 224 10.79 3.34 -5.14
N TYR A 225 11.42 2.76 -6.17
CA TYR A 225 10.74 2.18 -7.34
C TYR A 225 9.57 1.24 -6.99
N SER A 226 9.68 0.56 -5.86
CA SER A 226 8.70 -0.40 -5.36
C SER A 226 7.29 0.17 -5.19
N VAL A 227 7.14 1.50 -5.05
CA VAL A 227 5.86 2.17 -4.82
C VAL A 227 5.43 3.09 -5.96
N TRP A 228 6.22 3.16 -7.03
CA TRP A 228 5.88 3.96 -8.21
C TRP A 228 4.60 3.45 -8.89
N PRO A 229 3.72 4.31 -9.38
CA PRO A 229 2.59 3.85 -10.20
C PRO A 229 3.12 3.22 -11.50
N ASN A 230 2.37 2.25 -12.02
CA ASN A 230 2.66 1.63 -13.32
C ASN A 230 2.15 2.50 -14.47
N SER A 231 1.08 3.26 -14.26
CA SER A 231 0.62 4.27 -15.23
C SER A 231 -0.29 5.33 -14.61
N VAL A 232 -0.36 6.48 -15.28
CA VAL A 232 -1.37 7.50 -15.04
C VAL A 232 -2.05 7.82 -16.37
N THR A 233 -3.28 7.38 -16.57
CA THR A 233 -4.06 7.66 -17.78
C THR A 233 -5.07 8.76 -17.54
N VAL A 234 -5.12 9.73 -18.45
CA VAL A 234 -6.19 10.72 -18.56
C VAL A 234 -6.89 10.51 -19.90
N LEU A 235 -8.16 10.07 -19.88
CA LEU A 235 -8.86 9.43 -20.99
C LEU A 235 -8.70 10.12 -22.36
N ASN A 236 -8.89 11.44 -22.42
CA ASN A 236 -8.84 12.22 -23.67
C ASN A 236 -7.57 13.08 -23.78
N VAL A 237 -6.53 12.80 -22.98
CA VAL A 237 -5.26 13.55 -22.99
C VAL A 237 -4.09 12.62 -23.31
N GLY A 238 -4.05 11.44 -22.69
CA GLY A 238 -2.98 10.48 -22.90
C GLY A 238 -2.60 9.72 -21.63
N THR A 239 -1.59 8.87 -21.76
CA THR A 239 -1.07 8.06 -20.66
C THR A 239 0.37 8.43 -20.35
N PHE A 240 0.65 8.62 -19.07
CA PHE A 240 1.97 8.87 -18.52
C PHE A 240 2.52 7.58 -17.92
N GLY A 241 3.81 7.33 -18.13
CA GLY A 241 4.54 6.19 -17.58
C GLY A 241 5.92 6.61 -17.08
N ILE A 242 6.54 5.75 -16.30
CA ILE A 242 7.90 5.93 -15.77
C ILE A 242 8.82 4.96 -16.50
N GLY A 243 10.04 5.35 -16.81
CA GLY A 243 11.00 4.46 -17.43
C GLY A 243 12.41 5.02 -17.45
N THR A 244 13.19 4.58 -18.43
CA THR A 244 14.55 5.07 -18.67
C THR A 244 14.53 6.32 -19.54
N ASP A 245 15.68 6.94 -19.79
CA ASP A 245 15.83 8.01 -20.78
C ASP A 245 15.35 7.62 -22.20
N ARG A 246 15.34 6.32 -22.52
CA ARG A 246 15.01 5.80 -23.85
C ARG A 246 13.56 5.37 -24.01
N GLU A 247 12.99 4.76 -22.98
CA GLU A 247 11.67 4.13 -23.10
C GLU A 247 10.88 4.15 -21.79
N GLY A 248 9.55 4.17 -21.90
CA GLY A 248 8.64 3.96 -20.79
C GLY A 248 8.55 2.48 -20.45
N LEU A 249 8.55 2.17 -19.15
CA LEU A 249 8.45 0.82 -18.64
C LEU A 249 7.09 0.62 -17.96
N LEU A 250 6.58 -0.60 -18.02
CA LEU A 250 5.26 -0.91 -17.49
C LEU A 250 5.35 -1.83 -16.27
N HIS A 251 6.21 -2.84 -16.31
CA HIS A 251 6.21 -3.87 -15.27
C HIS A 251 7.02 -3.45 -14.05
N ASN A 252 6.53 -3.83 -12.87
CA ASN A 252 7.23 -3.59 -11.60
C ASN A 252 8.69 -4.06 -11.63
N HIS A 253 8.96 -5.24 -12.19
CA HIS A 253 10.29 -5.86 -12.23
C HIS A 253 11.28 -5.16 -13.18
N GLU A 254 10.77 -4.33 -14.10
CA GLU A 254 11.58 -3.49 -14.99
C GLU A 254 11.89 -2.16 -14.31
N LEU A 255 10.90 -1.58 -13.63
CA LEU A 255 11.07 -0.34 -12.85
C LEU A 255 12.14 -0.48 -11.75
N GLU A 256 12.37 -1.68 -11.21
CA GLU A 256 13.45 -1.94 -10.23
C GLU A 256 14.85 -1.71 -10.79
N SER A 257 15.01 -1.75 -12.11
CA SER A 257 16.30 -1.55 -12.79
C SER A 257 16.57 -0.11 -13.20
N VAL A 258 15.63 0.81 -12.95
CA VAL A 258 15.75 2.22 -13.32
C VAL A 258 16.60 2.96 -12.29
N ALA A 259 17.79 3.41 -12.71
CA ALA A 259 18.65 4.26 -11.88
C ALA A 259 18.22 5.74 -11.91
N GLU A 260 17.90 6.25 -13.10
CA GLU A 260 17.47 7.64 -13.31
C GLU A 260 16.11 7.65 -14.00
N PRO A 261 14.99 7.92 -13.29
CA PRO A 261 13.66 7.84 -13.86
C PRO A 261 13.39 9.00 -14.83
N ALA A 262 12.90 8.68 -16.02
CA ALA A 262 12.30 9.63 -16.94
C ALA A 262 10.78 9.41 -17.01
N ILE A 263 10.04 10.52 -17.14
CA ILE A 263 8.60 10.47 -17.34
C ILE A 263 8.31 10.47 -18.84
N HIS A 264 7.57 9.47 -19.31
CA HIS A 264 7.11 9.33 -20.68
C HIS A 264 5.63 9.67 -20.78
N MET A 265 5.19 10.09 -21.96
CA MET A 265 3.76 10.25 -22.25
C MET A 265 3.46 9.83 -23.68
N ALA A 266 2.45 8.98 -23.81
CA ALA A 266 1.78 8.71 -25.06
C ALA A 266 0.51 9.59 -25.13
N PRO A 267 0.43 10.57 -26.05
CA PRO A 267 -0.77 11.38 -26.21
C PRO A 267 -1.95 10.52 -26.69
N ASP A 268 -3.17 10.89 -26.31
CA ASP A 268 -4.37 10.22 -26.80
C ASP A 268 -4.60 10.52 -28.29
N GLN A 269 -4.76 9.46 -29.09
CA GLN A 269 -5.05 9.53 -30.53
C GLN A 269 -6.50 9.11 -30.83
N GLY A 270 -7.40 9.22 -29.85
CA GLY A 270 -8.77 8.68 -29.92
C GLY A 270 -8.88 7.23 -29.44
N ASN A 271 -7.85 6.71 -28.79
CA ASN A 271 -7.72 5.33 -28.35
C ASN A 271 -7.19 5.22 -26.90
N GLY A 272 -7.31 6.29 -26.11
CA GLY A 272 -6.84 6.36 -24.72
C GLY A 272 -7.41 5.25 -23.84
N LEU A 273 -8.69 4.90 -24.00
CA LEU A 273 -9.31 3.79 -23.28
C LEU A 273 -8.69 2.43 -23.66
N TYR A 274 -8.40 2.23 -24.94
CA TYR A 274 -7.76 1.00 -25.42
C TYR A 274 -6.31 0.91 -24.93
N THR A 275 -5.59 2.04 -24.91
CA THR A 275 -4.24 2.13 -24.37
C THR A 275 -4.23 1.73 -22.88
N PHE A 276 -5.13 2.31 -22.08
CA PHE A 276 -5.31 1.95 -20.68
C PHE A 276 -5.61 0.45 -20.50
N TYR A 277 -6.60 -0.06 -21.24
CA TYR A 277 -7.00 -1.47 -21.17
C TYR A 277 -5.86 -2.42 -21.57
N SER A 278 -5.11 -2.09 -22.61
CA SER A 278 -3.99 -2.92 -23.09
C SER A 278 -2.92 -3.04 -22.01
N MET A 279 -2.56 -1.93 -21.37
CA MET A 279 -1.62 -1.90 -20.25
C MET A 279 -2.14 -2.69 -19.04
N LEU A 280 -3.43 -2.53 -18.71
CA LEU A 280 -4.08 -3.30 -17.63
C LEU A 280 -4.00 -4.81 -17.89
N MET A 281 -4.32 -5.25 -19.12
CA MET A 281 -4.27 -6.67 -19.48
C MET A 281 -2.85 -7.22 -19.46
N GLU A 282 -1.86 -6.41 -19.85
CA GLU A 282 -0.46 -6.79 -19.80
C GLU A 282 0.06 -6.94 -18.37
N LEU A 283 -0.29 -5.98 -17.49
CA LEU A 283 0.01 -6.07 -16.06
C LEU A 283 -0.66 -7.27 -15.40
N LEU A 284 -1.93 -7.54 -15.70
CA LEU A 284 -2.67 -8.71 -15.20
C LEU A 284 -2.07 -10.04 -15.63
N ARG A 285 -1.49 -10.14 -16.83
CA ARG A 285 -0.78 -11.35 -17.27
C ARG A 285 0.58 -11.51 -16.60
N ALA A 286 1.20 -10.39 -16.22
CA ALA A 286 2.54 -10.34 -15.69
C ALA A 286 2.62 -10.26 -14.16
N THR A 287 1.50 -10.34 -13.43
CA THR A 287 1.49 -10.30 -11.96
C THR A 287 0.99 -11.60 -11.37
N GLU A 288 1.75 -12.13 -10.40
CA GLU A 288 1.37 -13.30 -9.62
C GLU A 288 0.47 -12.92 -8.45
N VAL A 289 -0.45 -13.81 -8.10
CA VAL A 289 -1.24 -13.85 -6.86
C VAL A 289 -1.08 -15.21 -6.20
N SER A 290 -1.49 -15.36 -4.95
CA SER A 290 -1.48 -16.65 -4.28
C SER A 290 -2.69 -16.78 -3.35
N PRO A 291 -3.19 -18.00 -3.12
CA PRO A 291 -4.26 -18.23 -2.17
C PRO A 291 -3.90 -17.66 -0.79
N PRO A 292 -4.73 -16.77 -0.22
CA PRO A 292 -4.50 -16.22 1.11
C PRO A 292 -4.67 -17.27 2.20
N LEU A 293 -3.74 -17.29 3.16
CA LEU A 293 -3.80 -18.19 4.33
C LEU A 293 -4.68 -17.57 5.43
N VAL A 294 -5.91 -18.06 5.57
CA VAL A 294 -6.94 -17.52 6.47
C VAL A 294 -6.43 -17.41 7.92
N GLU A 295 -5.71 -18.43 8.39
CA GLU A 295 -5.19 -18.51 9.75
C GLU A 295 -4.22 -17.37 10.09
N ARG A 296 -3.53 -16.81 9.08
CA ARG A 296 -2.60 -15.68 9.29
C ARG A 296 -3.30 -14.33 9.45
N TYR A 297 -4.59 -14.27 9.14
CA TYR A 297 -5.43 -13.10 9.33
C TYR A 297 -6.33 -13.20 10.57
N PHE A 298 -6.33 -14.34 11.28
CA PHE A 298 -7.20 -14.56 12.43
C PHE A 298 -6.92 -13.59 13.57
N ASN A 299 -5.64 -13.35 13.87
CA ASN A 299 -5.21 -12.36 14.84
C ASN A 299 -3.99 -11.61 14.30
N LEU A 300 -4.22 -10.39 13.84
CA LEU A 300 -3.17 -9.57 13.24
C LEU A 300 -2.31 -8.92 14.34
N PRO A 301 -0.99 -8.77 14.11
CA PRO A 301 -0.13 -8.04 15.03
C PRO A 301 -0.50 -6.56 15.10
N LEU A 302 -0.09 -5.90 16.18
CA LEU A 302 -0.15 -4.46 16.32
C LEU A 302 0.89 -3.80 15.40
N ILE A 303 0.63 -2.54 15.04
CA ILE A 303 1.51 -1.74 14.18
C ILE A 303 2.12 -0.57 14.96
N ALA A 304 3.37 -0.26 14.66
CA ALA A 304 4.07 0.95 15.09
C ALA A 304 4.92 1.45 13.91
N GLY A 305 4.44 2.50 13.24
CA GLY A 305 5.06 3.01 12.02
C GLY A 305 5.08 1.95 10.90
N PRO A 306 6.24 1.63 10.31
CA PRO A 306 6.40 0.58 9.29
C PRO A 306 6.59 -0.83 9.87
N GLN A 307 6.65 -0.96 11.21
CA GLN A 307 6.93 -2.22 11.89
C GLN A 307 5.67 -2.81 12.52
N SER A 308 5.66 -4.13 12.65
CA SER A 308 4.59 -4.88 13.31
C SER A 308 5.15 -5.65 14.50
N TYR A 309 4.39 -5.73 15.58
CA TYR A 309 4.74 -6.49 16.77
C TYR A 309 3.51 -7.15 17.39
N ALA A 310 3.71 -8.27 18.08
CA ALA A 310 2.69 -8.90 18.88
C ALA A 310 3.22 -9.12 20.30
N PHE A 311 2.36 -9.02 21.30
CA PHE A 311 2.70 -9.51 22.63
C PHE A 311 2.64 -11.03 22.63
N HIS A 312 3.65 -11.70 23.18
CA HIS A 312 3.77 -13.15 23.17
C HIS A 312 2.59 -13.86 23.86
N MET A 313 2.03 -13.23 24.92
CA MET A 313 0.84 -13.73 25.61
C MET A 313 -0.50 -13.19 25.03
N GLY A 314 -0.46 -12.56 23.86
CA GLY A 314 -1.63 -11.98 23.19
C GLY A 314 -2.40 -11.01 24.08
N ALA A 315 -3.72 -11.18 24.12
CA ALA A 315 -4.65 -10.30 24.85
C ALA A 315 -4.31 -10.14 26.34
N PHE A 316 -3.72 -11.15 27.00
CA PHE A 316 -3.33 -11.06 28.41
C PHE A 316 -2.23 -10.04 28.68
N ALA A 317 -1.32 -9.86 27.72
CA ALA A 317 -0.24 -8.90 27.82
C ALA A 317 -0.60 -7.57 27.16
N GLU A 318 -1.48 -7.57 26.15
CA GLU A 318 -1.93 -6.39 25.43
C GLU A 318 -2.93 -5.54 26.22
N LEU A 319 -3.79 -6.15 27.03
CA LEU A 319 -4.82 -5.46 27.82
C LEU A 319 -4.31 -5.09 29.22
N ARG A 320 -4.61 -3.87 29.66
CA ARG A 320 -4.43 -3.45 31.06
C ARG A 320 -5.64 -2.66 31.53
N GLU A 321 -5.90 -2.74 32.83
CA GLU A 321 -6.93 -1.95 33.48
C GLU A 321 -6.32 -0.74 34.19
N CYS A 322 -6.90 0.43 33.97
CA CYS A 322 -6.65 1.62 34.76
C CYS A 322 -7.79 1.82 35.76
N SER A 323 -7.46 2.02 37.03
CA SER A 323 -8.46 2.25 38.09
C SER A 323 -9.38 3.46 37.86
N ILE A 324 -8.98 4.41 37.01
CA ILE A 324 -9.75 5.63 36.71
C ILE A 324 -10.47 5.53 35.35
N HIS A 325 -9.82 4.95 34.35
CA HIS A 325 -10.27 5.01 32.95
C HIS A 325 -10.72 3.65 32.38
N GLY A 326 -10.67 2.59 33.19
CA GLY A 326 -10.98 1.23 32.77
C GLY A 326 -9.91 0.63 31.85
N ASP A 327 -10.34 -0.32 31.04
CA ASP A 327 -9.49 -1.09 30.14
C ASP A 327 -8.85 -0.23 29.04
N TYR A 328 -7.59 -0.50 28.75
CA TYR A 328 -6.85 0.10 27.65
C TYR A 328 -5.88 -0.89 27.00
N THR A 329 -5.68 -0.73 25.70
CA THR A 329 -4.66 -1.43 24.92
C THR A 329 -3.30 -0.80 25.17
N ARG A 330 -2.32 -1.61 25.56
CA ARG A 330 -0.92 -1.22 25.63
C ARG A 330 -0.33 -1.17 24.23
N LYS A 331 0.50 -0.17 23.95
CA LYS A 331 1.13 0.02 22.65
C LYS A 331 2.60 0.39 22.80
N ILE A 332 3.39 0.04 21.81
CA ILE A 332 4.77 0.50 21.65
C ILE A 332 4.77 1.56 20.56
N ALA A 333 5.39 2.72 20.82
CA ALA A 333 5.54 3.77 19.82
C ALA A 333 6.60 3.38 18.76
N ASP A 334 6.53 3.99 17.58
CA ASP A 334 7.41 3.66 16.44
C ASP A 334 8.90 3.84 16.74
N ASP A 335 9.26 4.98 17.35
CA ASP A 335 10.62 5.28 17.78
C ASP A 335 11.12 4.29 18.84
N LYS A 336 10.23 3.88 19.76
CA LYS A 336 10.55 2.92 20.82
C LYS A 336 10.72 1.50 20.28
N LEU A 337 9.86 1.06 19.36
CA LEU A 337 9.99 -0.25 18.73
C LEU A 337 11.25 -0.32 17.87
N SER A 338 11.56 0.76 17.15
CA SER A 338 12.81 0.89 16.38
C SER A 338 14.03 0.81 17.29
N MET A 339 14.06 1.56 18.39
CA MET A 339 15.14 1.51 19.39
C MET A 339 15.37 0.09 19.92
N VAL A 340 14.30 -0.59 20.35
CA VAL A 340 14.39 -1.96 20.88
C VAL A 340 14.84 -2.96 19.80
N GLY A 341 14.25 -2.87 18.61
CA GLY A 341 14.55 -3.77 17.49
C GLY A 341 15.95 -3.59 16.94
N ASP A 342 16.43 -2.36 16.79
CA ASP A 342 17.78 -2.03 16.30
C ASP A 342 18.85 -2.59 17.23
N TRP A 343 18.72 -2.37 18.54
CA TRP A 343 19.65 -2.90 19.53
C TRP A 343 19.62 -4.44 19.55
N CYS A 344 18.43 -5.04 19.53
CA CYS A 344 18.30 -6.50 19.57
C CYS A 344 18.85 -7.17 18.31
N ARG A 345 18.80 -6.53 17.13
CA ARG A 345 19.40 -7.12 15.92
C ARG A 345 20.89 -7.43 16.06
N THR A 346 21.61 -6.68 16.90
CA THR A 346 23.04 -6.89 17.17
C THR A 346 23.32 -7.69 18.44
N ALA A 347 22.32 -7.87 19.31
CA ALA A 347 22.47 -8.59 20.56
C ALA A 347 22.55 -10.11 20.34
N GLU A 348 23.38 -10.78 21.14
CA GLU A 348 23.40 -12.25 21.19
C GLU A 348 22.07 -12.78 21.69
N SER A 349 21.59 -13.84 21.05
CA SER A 349 20.42 -14.56 21.51
C SER A 349 20.80 -15.55 22.60
N ILE A 350 19.90 -15.78 23.53
CA ILE A 350 20.06 -16.73 24.63
C ILE A 350 18.83 -17.64 24.69
N ASN A 351 19.02 -18.91 25.04
CA ASN A 351 17.89 -19.78 25.33
C ASN A 351 17.05 -19.19 26.47
N TRP A 352 15.73 -19.14 26.31
CA TRP A 352 14.85 -18.48 27.29
C TRP A 352 14.93 -19.11 28.68
N ILE A 353 15.13 -20.44 28.78
CA ILE A 353 15.29 -21.12 30.08
C ILE A 353 16.60 -20.68 30.71
N ARG A 354 17.69 -20.66 29.93
CA ARG A 354 19.00 -20.19 30.40
C ARG A 354 18.92 -18.77 30.94
N ALA A 355 18.21 -17.87 30.25
CA ALA A 355 17.96 -16.51 30.75
C ALA A 355 17.25 -16.50 32.11
N THR A 356 16.20 -17.32 32.27
CA THR A 356 15.47 -17.42 33.55
C THR A 356 16.30 -18.06 34.67
N ASP A 357 17.19 -18.99 34.35
CA ASP A 357 18.12 -19.61 35.30
C ASP A 357 19.12 -18.57 35.82
N LEU A 358 19.78 -17.85 34.92
CA LEU A 358 20.71 -16.77 35.27
C LEU A 358 20.01 -15.67 36.09
N ALA A 359 18.79 -15.29 35.71
CA ALA A 359 17.99 -14.33 36.46
C ALA A 359 17.65 -14.81 37.89
N ALA A 360 17.53 -16.12 38.09
CA ALA A 360 17.30 -16.71 39.40
C ALA A 360 18.58 -16.99 40.20
N GLY A 361 19.74 -16.54 39.72
CA GLY A 361 21.04 -16.78 40.34
C GLY A 361 21.53 -18.22 40.20
N ARG A 362 20.96 -19.00 39.28
CA ARG A 362 21.44 -20.35 38.93
C ARG A 362 22.61 -20.25 37.93
N PRO A 363 23.50 -21.25 37.88
CA PRO A 363 24.70 -21.23 37.03
C PRO A 363 24.44 -21.19 35.52
N GLY A 364 23.22 -21.54 35.07
CA GLY A 364 22.83 -21.46 33.67
C GLY A 364 23.51 -22.52 32.79
N ASP A 365 23.86 -23.68 33.34
CA ASP A 365 24.60 -24.78 32.72
C ASP A 365 23.72 -26.02 32.40
N ASN A 366 22.39 -25.88 32.43
CA ASN A 366 21.46 -26.97 32.19
C ASN A 366 21.20 -27.22 30.68
N GLU A 367 22.25 -27.58 29.95
CA GLU A 367 22.22 -27.78 28.50
C GLU A 367 21.17 -28.80 28.05
N GLU A 368 20.90 -29.83 28.86
CA GLU A 368 19.87 -30.84 28.57
C GLU A 368 18.45 -30.25 28.59
N ALA A 369 18.16 -29.30 29.49
CA ALA A 369 16.87 -28.62 29.51
C ALA A 369 16.70 -27.67 28.32
N TYR A 370 17.77 -26.98 27.93
CA TYR A 370 17.75 -26.04 26.80
C TYR A 370 17.52 -26.77 25.47
N ALA A 371 18.15 -27.93 25.30
CA ALA A 371 17.95 -28.78 24.12
C ALA A 371 16.53 -29.35 24.03
N ARG A 372 15.87 -29.64 25.16
CA ARG A 372 14.49 -30.13 25.21
C ARG A 372 13.45 -29.05 24.89
N GLN A 373 13.76 -27.79 25.18
CA GLN A 373 12.87 -26.65 24.95
C GLN A 373 13.63 -25.59 24.14
N PRO A 374 13.85 -25.85 22.84
CA PRO A 374 14.51 -24.90 21.98
C PRO A 374 13.66 -23.62 21.88
N GLY A 375 14.31 -22.48 22.06
CA GLY A 375 13.65 -21.19 22.01
C GLY A 375 14.65 -20.11 22.40
N ASP A 376 15.04 -19.32 21.41
CA ASP A 376 16.01 -18.26 21.61
C ASP A 376 15.30 -16.93 21.71
N VAL A 377 15.70 -16.14 22.69
CA VAL A 377 15.19 -14.80 22.94
C VAL A 377 16.34 -13.81 22.94
N ARG A 378 16.00 -12.56 22.67
CA ARG A 378 16.91 -11.43 22.86
C ARG A 378 16.40 -10.59 24.01
N ILE A 379 17.27 -10.20 24.93
CA ILE A 379 16.89 -9.42 26.11
C ILE A 379 17.36 -8.00 25.87
N PHE A 380 16.43 -7.05 25.76
CA PHE A 380 16.79 -5.65 25.63
C PHE A 380 17.47 -5.16 26.91
N ASN A 381 18.78 -4.98 26.86
CA ASN A 381 19.63 -4.63 28.01
C ASN A 381 20.78 -3.70 27.59
N PRO A 382 20.47 -2.45 27.19
CA PRO A 382 21.48 -1.52 26.67
C PRO A 382 22.58 -1.15 27.67
N ASP A 383 22.35 -1.29 28.98
CA ASP A 383 23.32 -0.93 30.02
C ASP A 383 24.09 -2.13 30.59
N ASP A 384 23.93 -3.33 29.99
CA ASP A 384 24.60 -4.57 30.41
C ASP A 384 24.39 -4.90 31.89
N LEU A 385 23.17 -4.66 32.40
CA LEU A 385 22.83 -4.95 33.80
C LEU A 385 22.73 -6.46 34.04
N PRO A 386 23.05 -6.95 35.25
CA PRO A 386 22.86 -8.35 35.59
C PRO A 386 21.41 -8.80 35.37
N LEU A 387 21.21 -9.97 34.77
CA LEU A 387 19.86 -10.49 34.49
C LEU A 387 19.02 -10.68 35.76
N SER A 388 19.66 -10.94 36.90
CA SER A 388 19.00 -11.00 38.21
C SER A 388 18.29 -9.71 38.60
N ASP A 389 18.81 -8.58 38.14
CA ASP A 389 18.39 -7.25 38.57
C ASP A 389 17.25 -6.73 37.69
N ILE A 390 17.15 -7.24 36.46
CA ILE A 390 16.20 -6.73 35.45
C ILE A 390 15.11 -7.74 35.05
N LEU A 391 15.34 -9.05 35.17
CA LEU A 391 14.35 -10.07 34.79
C LEU A 391 13.54 -10.63 35.95
N GLN A 392 13.83 -10.25 37.20
CA GLN A 392 13.07 -10.67 38.36
C GLN A 392 12.52 -9.49 39.15
N ARG A 393 11.36 -9.71 39.77
CA ARG A 393 10.82 -8.83 40.81
C ARG A 393 10.29 -9.66 41.98
N PRO A 394 10.33 -9.12 43.21
CA PRO A 394 9.70 -9.77 44.34
C PRO A 394 8.19 -9.91 44.09
N ALA A 395 7.67 -11.12 44.24
CA ALA A 395 6.23 -11.39 44.26
C ALA A 395 5.88 -12.25 45.46
N LEU A 396 4.61 -12.19 45.89
CA LEU A 396 4.09 -13.06 46.94
C LEU A 396 3.20 -14.12 46.31
N LEU A 397 3.57 -15.39 46.49
CA LEU A 397 2.71 -16.52 46.15
C LEU A 397 2.38 -17.24 47.47
N ASN A 398 1.10 -17.23 47.87
CA ASN A 398 0.63 -17.81 49.13
C ASN A 398 1.41 -17.33 50.37
N GLY A 399 1.77 -16.05 50.41
CA GLY A 399 2.51 -15.44 51.53
C GLY A 399 4.01 -15.74 51.57
N ARG A 400 4.56 -16.44 50.56
CA ARG A 400 6.01 -16.63 50.39
C ARG A 400 6.56 -15.73 49.29
N ALA A 401 7.71 -15.12 49.55
CA ALA A 401 8.44 -14.37 48.53
C ALA A 401 8.94 -15.34 47.46
N VAL A 402 8.51 -15.12 46.23
CA VAL A 402 8.97 -15.83 45.03
C VAL A 402 9.45 -14.79 44.01
N GLY A 403 10.49 -15.10 43.26
CA GLY A 403 10.89 -14.30 42.11
C GLY A 403 9.86 -14.46 41.00
N ALA A 404 9.14 -13.39 40.66
CA ALA A 404 8.31 -13.36 39.46
C ALA A 404 9.10 -12.78 38.30
N LEU A 405 8.85 -13.29 37.10
CA LEU A 405 9.42 -12.74 35.88
C LEU A 405 8.94 -11.29 35.70
N ALA A 406 9.89 -10.41 35.40
CA ALA A 406 9.70 -8.97 35.36
C ALA A 406 9.99 -8.39 33.97
N TYR A 407 9.36 -8.95 32.94
CA TYR A 407 9.50 -8.49 31.56
C TYR A 407 8.20 -8.68 30.77
N ASP A 408 8.07 -7.92 29.69
CA ASP A 408 7.15 -8.23 28.59
C ASP A 408 7.89 -8.98 27.49
N ALA A 409 7.22 -9.94 26.87
CA ALA A 409 7.74 -10.62 25.69
C ALA A 409 6.96 -10.16 24.46
N ILE A 410 7.69 -9.74 23.42
CA ILE A 410 7.10 -9.36 22.14
C ILE A 410 7.76 -10.14 21.00
N ASP A 411 6.99 -10.38 19.94
CA ASP A 411 7.47 -10.93 18.68
C ASP A 411 7.49 -9.81 17.63
N THR A 412 8.66 -9.52 17.06
CA THR A 412 8.84 -8.48 16.02
C THR A 412 10.03 -8.82 15.13
N ALA A 413 9.93 -8.51 13.83
CA ALA A 413 11.00 -8.74 12.85
C ALA A 413 11.62 -10.16 12.88
N GLY A 414 10.81 -11.18 13.19
CA GLY A 414 11.27 -12.58 13.30
C GLY A 414 12.07 -12.90 14.57
N MET A 415 12.07 -12.00 15.56
CA MET A 415 12.72 -12.15 16.85
C MET A 415 11.68 -12.18 17.97
N THR A 416 11.91 -13.02 18.98
CA THR A 416 11.25 -12.90 20.28
C THR A 416 12.16 -12.06 21.19
N ILE A 417 11.62 -10.96 21.69
CA ILE A 417 12.35 -9.98 22.51
C ILE A 417 11.73 -9.91 23.89
N PHE A 418 12.56 -10.04 24.92
CA PHE A 418 12.19 -9.71 26.29
C PHE A 418 12.54 -8.25 26.54
N ILE A 419 11.55 -7.49 26.99
CA ILE A 419 11.66 -6.10 27.42
C ILE A 419 11.49 -6.10 28.94
N PRO A 420 12.58 -6.04 29.72
CA PRO A 420 12.52 -5.92 31.16
C PRO A 420 11.64 -4.74 31.59
N PHE A 421 10.84 -4.91 32.65
CA PHE A 421 10.00 -3.83 33.20
C PHE A 421 10.85 -2.63 33.61
N HIS A 422 12.07 -2.85 34.07
CA HIS A 422 13.06 -1.80 34.29
C HIS A 422 13.16 -0.84 33.10
N TYR A 423 13.32 -1.36 31.88
CA TYR A 423 13.42 -0.57 30.66
C TYR A 423 12.08 -0.07 30.16
N SER A 424 11.01 -0.87 30.32
CA SER A 424 9.66 -0.40 29.99
C SER A 424 9.29 0.87 30.77
N ASP A 425 9.65 0.93 32.05
CA ASP A 425 9.31 2.03 32.95
C ASP A 425 10.26 3.22 32.79
N THR A 426 11.58 2.97 32.72
CA THR A 426 12.59 4.05 32.63
C THR A 426 12.62 4.74 31.27
N LEU A 427 12.33 4.00 30.19
CA LEU A 427 12.37 4.52 28.82
C LEU A 427 10.98 4.72 28.21
N ASP A 428 9.90 4.46 28.96
CA ASP A 428 8.50 4.55 28.51
C ASP A 428 8.28 3.81 27.17
N ILE A 429 8.74 2.55 27.10
CA ILE A 429 8.68 1.75 25.87
C ILE A 429 7.25 1.32 25.57
N ILE A 430 6.56 0.82 26.60
CA ILE A 430 5.18 0.33 26.50
C ILE A 430 4.25 1.34 27.16
N SER A 431 3.33 1.88 26.38
CA SER A 431 2.45 2.96 26.79
C SER A 431 1.62 2.62 28.02
N GLY A 432 1.60 3.53 29.00
CA GLY A 432 0.61 3.55 30.07
C GLY A 432 -0.79 3.96 29.61
N CYS A 433 -1.70 4.18 30.57
CA CYS A 433 -3.08 4.57 30.28
C CYS A 433 -3.16 5.91 29.50
N PRO A 434 -3.78 5.92 28.30
CA PRO A 434 -3.94 7.14 27.51
C PRO A 434 -4.75 8.24 28.21
N GLY A 435 -5.71 7.86 29.07
CA GLY A 435 -6.52 8.79 29.86
C GLY A 435 -5.67 9.56 30.87
N CYS A 436 -4.82 8.85 31.61
CA CYS A 436 -3.87 9.46 32.56
C CYS A 436 -2.87 10.38 31.84
N ALA A 437 -2.33 9.96 30.70
CA ALA A 437 -1.38 10.77 29.93
C ALA A 437 -2.01 12.08 29.43
N LYS A 438 -3.29 12.04 29.01
CA LYS A 438 -4.05 13.24 28.62
C LYS A 438 -4.32 14.17 29.80
N ALA A 439 -4.61 13.63 30.99
CA ALA A 439 -4.83 14.42 32.19
C ALA A 439 -3.55 15.15 32.62
N ALA A 440 -2.40 14.46 32.63
CA ALA A 440 -1.09 15.05 32.93
C ALA A 440 -0.75 16.22 31.99
N LYS A 441 -0.91 16.02 30.67
CA LYS A 441 -0.67 17.10 29.67
C LYS A 441 -1.59 18.32 29.82
N LYS A 442 -2.79 18.15 30.38
CA LYS A 442 -3.69 19.28 30.69
C LYS A 442 -3.30 20.01 31.96
N ALA A 443 -2.72 19.30 32.93
CA ALA A 443 -2.20 19.90 34.15
C ALA A 443 -0.94 20.73 33.87
N ASP A 444 -0.02 20.25 33.02
CA ASP A 444 1.21 20.99 32.65
C ASP A 444 0.97 22.24 31.78
N ARG A 445 -0.24 22.37 31.21
CA ARG A 445 -0.65 23.54 30.40
C ARG A 445 -1.46 24.57 31.20
N ARG A 446 -1.73 24.31 32.47
CA ARG A 446 -2.34 25.25 33.43
C ARG A 446 -1.26 25.75 34.37
#